data_AF-A0A850KGR2-F1
#
_entry.id   AF-A0A850KGR2-F1
#
_cell.length_a   1.000
_cell.length_b   1.000
_cell.length_c   1.000
_cell.angle_alpha   90.00
_cell.angle_beta   90.00
_cell.angle_gamma   90.00
#
_symmetry.space_group_name_H-M   'P 1'
#
loop_
_entity.id
_entity.type
_entity.pdbx_description
1 polymer ?
#
loop_
_entity_poly.entity_id
_entity_poly.type
_entity_poly.pdbx_seq_one_letter_code
_entity_poly.pdbx_strand_id
1 'polypeptide(L)'
;MSVTLGSNIFSNPDMRPHLKKYYESKYAPVHDRIAEMKESGVQKTVALPDGTYAKGLLADQYEAAIPSFDKWLELQEKIPSHSDQVFAGNAGNKTLRKHIELAKEHLQGAIANTPDQPSNVRAVFSRGDEILGFIGAEGNINLHSGALMLTNLHDKANKLGLQGEERIAYMLEQGEETLSRFYDDVTIETYSKSTMPTAREFNDKWYPQYDIDKAYQQNIENQKKNIAELEEQFNSLGEELNNQTRNISDLNTFLLKSLQEADLTEVNVSTEAQGEAETA
;
A
#
# COMPACT_ATOMS: atom_id res chain seq x y z
N MET A 1 10.58 25.50 38.25
CA MET A 1 11.46 24.66 37.39
C MET A 1 10.56 24.12 36.28
N SER A 2 10.73 24.58 35.02
CA SER A 2 9.77 24.26 33.95
C SER A 2 10.03 22.86 33.39
N VAL A 3 9.09 21.93 33.59
CA VAL A 3 9.16 20.57 33.02
C VAL A 3 8.46 20.60 31.67
N THR A 4 9.24 20.64 30.59
CA THR A 4 8.72 20.40 29.25
C THR A 4 8.55 18.89 29.06
N LEU A 5 7.31 18.43 28.90
CA LEU A 5 6.99 17.01 28.65
C LEU A 5 7.33 16.64 27.20
N GLY A 6 8.62 16.40 26.93
CA GLY A 6 9.16 15.94 25.64
C GLY A 6 9.73 14.52 25.68
N SER A 7 10.33 14.03 24.58
CA SER A 7 10.93 12.69 24.43
C SER A 7 12.02 12.34 25.49
N ASN A 8 12.51 13.36 26.19
CA ASN A 8 13.56 13.32 27.19
C ASN A 8 13.05 12.87 28.58
N ILE A 9 11.73 12.70 28.77
CA ILE A 9 11.17 12.35 30.09
C ILE A 9 11.55 10.95 30.55
N PHE A 10 11.68 9.99 29.62
CA PHE A 10 11.98 8.59 29.94
C PHE A 10 13.44 8.37 30.33
N SER A 11 14.33 9.26 29.90
CA SER A 11 15.76 9.28 30.25
C SER A 11 16.09 10.26 31.38
N ASN A 12 15.12 11.05 31.86
CA ASN A 12 15.32 12.00 32.96
C ASN A 12 15.28 11.30 34.34
N PRO A 13 16.38 11.33 35.13
CA PRO A 13 16.43 10.73 36.47
C PRO A 13 15.37 11.28 37.44
N ASP A 14 15.03 12.57 37.34
CA ASP A 14 14.08 13.23 38.24
C ASP A 14 12.63 12.81 37.96
N MET A 15 12.33 12.35 36.73
CA MET A 15 11.02 11.84 36.35
C MET A 15 10.83 10.36 36.71
N ARG A 16 11.91 9.65 37.01
CA ARG A 16 11.91 8.20 37.28
C ARG A 16 10.94 7.80 38.41
N PRO A 17 10.82 8.52 39.54
CA PRO A 17 9.83 8.20 40.58
C PRO A 17 8.37 8.33 40.09
N HIS A 18 8.07 9.33 39.26
CA HIS A 18 6.72 9.57 38.72
C HIS A 18 6.36 8.54 37.64
N LEU A 19 7.32 8.23 36.76
CA LEU A 19 7.19 7.18 35.75
C LEU A 19 7.02 5.80 36.39
N LYS A 20 7.68 5.54 37.51
CA LYS A 20 7.51 4.30 38.28
C LYS A 20 6.09 4.17 38.83
N LYS A 21 5.53 5.24 39.40
CA LYS A 21 4.12 5.27 39.85
C LYS A 21 3.15 5.01 38.69
N TYR A 22 3.41 5.58 37.51
CA TYR A 22 2.58 5.35 36.33
C TYR A 22 2.64 3.89 35.88
N TYR A 23 3.85 3.34 35.73
CA TYR A 23 4.09 1.95 35.39
C TYR A 23 3.36 1.01 36.35
N GLU A 24 3.53 1.19 37.66
CA GLU A 24 2.85 0.39 38.68
C GLU A 24 1.32 0.51 38.57
N SER A 25 0.78 1.71 38.32
CA SER A 25 -0.67 1.90 38.17
C SER A 25 -1.26 1.20 36.94
N LYS A 26 -0.51 1.12 35.83
CA LYS A 26 -0.96 0.48 34.59
C LYS A 26 -0.85 -1.04 34.67
N TYR A 27 0.15 -1.56 35.37
CA TYR A 27 0.35 -3.01 35.51
C TYR A 27 -0.33 -3.60 36.75
N ALA A 28 -0.76 -2.81 37.74
CA ALA A 28 -1.47 -3.31 38.93
C ALA A 28 -2.70 -4.19 38.59
N PRO A 29 -3.62 -3.79 37.68
CA PRO A 29 -4.74 -4.65 37.29
C PRO A 29 -4.30 -5.96 36.62
N VAL A 30 -3.12 -5.98 35.98
CA VAL A 30 -2.56 -7.17 35.35
C VAL A 30 -1.99 -8.11 36.41
N HIS A 31 -1.29 -7.57 37.41
CA HIS A 31 -0.81 -8.34 38.55
C HIS A 31 -1.95 -8.96 39.37
N ASP A 32 -3.02 -8.19 39.63
CA ASP A 32 -4.21 -8.69 40.32
C ASP A 32 -4.85 -9.86 39.55
N ARG A 33 -4.98 -9.72 38.22
CA ARG A 33 -5.49 -10.78 37.35
C ARG A 33 -4.58 -12.01 37.32
N ILE A 34 -3.26 -11.83 37.32
CA ILE A 34 -2.30 -12.95 37.38
C ILE A 34 -2.44 -13.69 38.71
N ALA A 35 -2.61 -12.97 39.82
CA ALA A 35 -2.84 -13.57 41.13
C ALA A 35 -4.13 -14.40 41.16
N GLU A 36 -5.24 -13.87 40.64
CA GLU A 36 -6.50 -14.61 40.49
C GLU A 36 -6.35 -15.86 39.60
N MET A 37 -5.54 -15.79 38.54
CA MET A 37 -5.26 -16.95 37.68
C MET A 37 -4.44 -18.02 38.40
N LYS A 38 -3.47 -17.62 39.24
CA LYS A 38 -2.68 -18.55 40.07
C LYS A 38 -3.56 -19.24 41.12
N GLU A 39 -4.50 -18.51 41.72
CA GLU A 39 -5.43 -19.07 42.71
C GLU A 39 -6.48 -20.00 42.10
N SER A 40 -7.02 -19.64 40.93
CA SER A 40 -8.08 -20.42 40.28
C SER A 40 -7.56 -21.63 39.50
N GLY A 41 -6.31 -21.62 39.03
CA GLY A 41 -5.71 -22.73 38.28
C GLY A 41 -6.33 -22.99 36.90
N VAL A 42 -7.21 -22.11 36.41
CA VAL A 42 -7.94 -22.31 35.15
C VAL A 42 -7.33 -21.47 34.02
N GLN A 43 -6.87 -22.15 32.97
CA GLN A 43 -6.48 -21.53 31.71
C GLN A 43 -7.74 -21.15 30.91
N LYS A 44 -8.01 -19.85 30.72
CA LYS A 44 -9.16 -19.39 29.93
C LYS A 44 -8.92 -19.68 28.45
N THR A 45 -9.89 -20.30 27.78
CA THR A 45 -9.92 -20.46 26.33
C THR A 45 -10.64 -19.28 25.67
N VAL A 46 -10.08 -18.76 24.59
CA VAL A 46 -10.65 -17.68 23.78
C VAL A 46 -11.19 -18.28 22.48
N ALA A 47 -12.45 -18.02 22.15
CA ALA A 47 -13.02 -18.39 20.86
C ALA A 47 -12.47 -17.45 19.76
N LEU A 48 -11.95 -18.04 18.69
CA LEU A 48 -11.43 -17.34 17.53
C LEU A 48 -12.54 -17.15 16.48
N PRO A 49 -12.41 -16.17 15.55
CA PRO A 49 -13.42 -15.88 14.53
C PRO A 49 -13.68 -17.03 13.54
N ASP A 50 -12.75 -17.97 13.42
CA ASP A 50 -12.86 -19.17 12.58
C ASP A 50 -13.61 -20.34 13.25
N GLY A 51 -14.14 -20.12 14.47
CA GLY A 51 -14.87 -21.11 15.26
C GLY A 51 -13.97 -22.05 16.07
N THR A 52 -12.65 -21.86 16.04
CA THR A 52 -11.71 -22.62 16.88
C THR A 52 -11.50 -21.95 18.25
N TYR A 53 -10.84 -22.64 19.17
CA TYR A 53 -10.52 -22.11 20.51
C TYR A 53 -9.01 -22.07 20.72
N ALA A 54 -8.49 -20.88 21.05
CA ALA A 54 -7.13 -20.70 21.51
C ALA A 54 -7.06 -20.91 23.03
N LYS A 55 -6.06 -21.66 23.51
CA LYS A 55 -5.73 -21.69 24.93
C LYS A 55 -5.02 -20.39 25.30
N GLY A 56 -5.56 -19.63 26.25
CA GLY A 56 -4.91 -18.43 26.79
C GLY A 56 -3.60 -18.77 27.50
N LEU A 57 -2.73 -17.77 27.74
CA LEU A 57 -1.46 -18.00 28.44
C LEU A 57 -1.69 -18.43 29.91
N LEU A 58 -0.76 -19.22 30.44
CA LEU A 58 -0.70 -19.54 31.88
C LEU A 58 -0.26 -18.31 32.68
N ALA A 59 -0.56 -18.29 33.98
CA ALA A 59 -0.25 -17.14 34.85
C ALA A 59 1.25 -16.79 34.85
N ASP A 60 2.12 -17.80 34.90
CA ASP A 60 3.58 -17.59 34.86
C ASP A 60 4.07 -17.06 33.50
N GLN A 61 3.35 -17.38 32.42
CA GLN A 61 3.65 -16.86 31.08
C GLN A 61 3.20 -15.40 30.95
N TYR A 62 2.08 -15.03 31.58
CA TYR A 62 1.66 -13.62 31.68
C TYR A 62 2.63 -12.80 32.53
N GLU A 63 3.10 -13.35 33.65
CA GLU A 63 4.05 -12.69 34.54
C GLU A 63 5.41 -12.46 33.87
N ALA A 64 5.92 -13.45 33.14
CA ALA A 64 7.15 -13.32 32.36
C ALA A 64 7.04 -12.35 31.18
N ALA A 65 5.82 -12.06 30.69
CA ALA A 65 5.57 -11.14 29.60
C ALA A 65 5.49 -9.67 30.05
N ILE A 66 5.37 -9.41 31.36
CA ILE A 66 5.41 -8.04 31.89
C ILE A 66 6.87 -7.55 31.85
N PRO A 67 7.19 -6.51 31.06
CA PRO A 67 8.55 -5.98 31.04
C PRO A 67 8.87 -5.35 32.40
N SER A 68 10.10 -5.49 32.89
CA SER A 68 10.55 -4.74 34.08
C SER A 68 10.43 -3.23 33.85
N PHE A 69 10.39 -2.43 34.92
CA PHE A 69 10.31 -0.97 34.81
C PHE A 69 11.43 -0.37 33.93
N ASP A 70 12.68 -0.82 34.10
CA ASP A 70 13.80 -0.37 33.27
C ASP A 70 13.66 -0.79 31.81
N LYS A 71 13.16 -2.01 31.56
CA LYS A 71 12.92 -2.47 30.20
C LYS A 71 11.78 -1.71 29.55
N TRP A 72 10.75 -1.35 30.32
CA TRP A 72 9.65 -0.51 29.89
C TRP A 72 10.14 0.89 29.53
N LEU A 73 10.99 1.52 30.35
CA LEU A 73 11.60 2.82 30.02
C LEU A 73 12.41 2.76 28.72
N GLU A 74 13.25 1.73 28.54
CA GLU A 74 14.03 1.52 27.31
C GLU A 74 13.13 1.37 26.07
N LEU A 75 11.98 0.70 26.22
CA LEU A 75 11.00 0.56 25.15
C LEU A 75 10.31 1.89 24.85
N GLN A 76 9.99 2.70 25.86
CA GLN A 76 9.38 4.03 25.67
C GLN A 76 10.36 5.03 25.03
N GLU A 77 11.64 4.97 25.35
CA GLU A 77 12.67 5.84 24.76
C GLU A 77 12.88 5.58 23.25
N LYS A 78 12.60 4.36 22.79
CA LYS A 78 12.68 3.97 21.38
C LYS A 78 11.46 4.37 20.56
N ILE A 79 10.38 4.81 21.20
CA ILE A 79 9.18 5.27 20.52
C ILE A 79 9.48 6.70 20.03
N PRO A 80 9.46 6.97 18.71
CA PRO A 80 9.73 8.32 18.19
C PRO A 80 8.83 9.38 18.82
N SER A 81 9.28 10.63 18.85
CA SER A 81 8.49 11.71 19.48
C SER A 81 7.11 11.84 18.84
N HIS A 82 6.11 12.29 19.60
CA HIS A 82 4.73 12.43 19.11
C HIS A 82 4.66 13.31 17.84
N SER A 83 5.45 14.39 17.77
CA SER A 83 5.53 15.26 16.60
C SER A 83 6.09 14.54 15.38
N ASP A 84 7.14 13.73 15.54
CA ASP A 84 7.74 12.98 14.44
C ASP A 84 6.79 11.89 13.92
N GLN A 85 6.05 11.25 14.83
CA GLN A 85 5.06 10.21 14.48
C GLN A 85 3.81 10.78 13.84
N VAL A 86 3.28 11.89 14.35
CA VAL A 86 2.12 12.57 13.75
C VAL A 86 2.51 13.12 12.38
N PHE A 87 3.69 13.69 12.22
CA PHE A 87 4.17 14.18 10.93
C PHE A 87 4.37 13.03 9.93
N ALA A 88 5.06 11.95 10.33
CA ALA A 88 5.26 10.76 9.49
C ALA A 88 3.93 10.05 9.18
N GLY A 89 3.03 9.93 10.15
CA GLY A 89 1.70 9.35 10.00
C GLY A 89 0.80 10.18 9.09
N ASN A 90 0.85 11.50 9.17
CA ASN A 90 0.12 12.40 8.27
C ASN A 90 0.68 12.36 6.84
N ALA A 91 2.00 12.33 6.67
CA ALA A 91 2.66 12.17 5.38
C ALA A 91 2.37 10.80 4.74
N GLY A 92 2.39 9.74 5.55
CA GLY A 92 2.01 8.37 5.17
C GLY A 92 0.54 8.29 4.75
N ASN A 93 -0.36 8.87 5.54
CA ASN A 93 -1.80 8.95 5.26
C ASN A 93 -2.09 9.71 3.95
N LYS A 94 -1.40 10.82 3.68
CA LYS A 94 -1.55 11.58 2.44
C LYS A 94 -1.10 10.78 1.22
N THR A 95 0.04 10.10 1.35
CA THR A 95 0.56 9.24 0.29
C THR A 95 -0.39 8.09 0.01
N LEU A 96 -0.88 7.41 1.06
CA LEU A 96 -1.80 6.28 0.91
C LEU A 96 -3.15 6.69 0.32
N ARG A 97 -3.70 7.84 0.73
CA ARG A 97 -4.90 8.42 0.09
C ARG A 97 -4.72 8.63 -1.41
N LYS A 98 -3.58 9.19 -1.84
CA LYS A 98 -3.28 9.35 -3.26
C LYS A 98 -3.23 8.01 -4.00
N HIS A 99 -2.67 6.97 -3.39
CA HIS A 99 -2.67 5.63 -3.99
C HIS A 99 -4.08 5.05 -4.11
N ILE A 100 -4.94 5.26 -3.11
CA ILE A 100 -6.35 4.84 -3.17
C ILE A 100 -7.08 5.57 -4.30
N GLU A 101 -6.88 6.89 -4.45
CA GLU A 101 -7.47 7.69 -5.53
C GLU A 101 -7.01 7.20 -6.90
N LEU A 102 -5.71 7.02 -7.10
CA LEU A 102 -5.16 6.48 -8.36
C LEU A 102 -5.69 5.06 -8.64
N ALA A 103 -5.80 4.20 -7.63
CA ALA A 103 -6.36 2.86 -7.80
C ALA A 103 -7.85 2.91 -8.22
N LYS A 104 -8.63 3.87 -7.67
CA LYS A 104 -10.02 4.10 -8.08
C LYS A 104 -10.11 4.62 -9.52
N GLU A 105 -9.23 5.52 -9.94
CA GLU A 105 -9.14 5.97 -11.33
C GLU A 105 -8.79 4.82 -12.27
N HIS A 106 -7.82 3.96 -11.90
CA HIS A 106 -7.48 2.76 -12.66
C HIS A 106 -8.66 1.78 -12.75
N LEU A 107 -9.41 1.58 -11.67
CA LEU A 107 -10.62 0.74 -11.70
C LEU A 107 -11.68 1.33 -12.65
N GLN A 108 -11.92 2.64 -12.61
CA GLN A 108 -12.85 3.30 -13.53
C GLN A 108 -12.41 3.14 -14.99
N GLY A 109 -11.12 3.32 -15.27
CA GLY A 109 -10.54 3.08 -16.59
C GLY A 109 -10.70 1.62 -17.03
N ALA A 110 -10.46 0.66 -16.13
CA ALA A 110 -10.66 -0.76 -16.40
C ALA A 110 -12.12 -1.09 -16.71
N ILE A 111 -13.09 -0.51 -15.98
CA ILE A 111 -14.53 -0.69 -16.23
C ILE A 111 -14.96 -0.06 -17.56
N ALA A 112 -14.39 1.08 -17.94
CA ALA A 112 -14.70 1.75 -19.21
C ALA A 112 -14.15 0.98 -20.43
N ASN A 113 -13.02 0.29 -20.26
CA ASN A 113 -12.33 -0.46 -21.31
C ASN A 113 -12.85 -1.90 -21.39
N THR A 114 -14.12 -2.06 -21.79
CA THR A 114 -14.71 -3.38 -22.00
C THR A 114 -14.08 -4.12 -23.19
N PRO A 115 -14.17 -5.46 -23.25
CA PRO A 115 -13.70 -6.23 -24.40
C PRO A 115 -14.33 -5.80 -25.74
N ASP A 116 -15.50 -5.18 -25.71
CA ASP A 116 -16.21 -4.69 -26.90
C ASP A 116 -15.78 -3.28 -27.34
N GLN A 117 -14.86 -2.65 -26.61
CA GLN A 117 -14.22 -1.41 -27.06
C GLN A 117 -13.19 -1.70 -28.17
N PRO A 118 -12.88 -0.70 -29.01
CA PRO A 118 -11.88 -0.87 -30.05
C PRO A 118 -10.52 -1.31 -29.48
N SER A 119 -9.89 -2.30 -30.13
CA SER A 119 -8.61 -2.89 -29.69
C SER A 119 -7.41 -1.94 -29.74
N ASN A 120 -7.56 -0.79 -30.39
CA ASN A 120 -6.48 0.13 -30.75
C ASN A 120 -5.39 -0.50 -31.64
N VAL A 121 -5.64 -1.66 -32.27
CA VAL A 121 -4.73 -2.26 -33.23
C VAL A 121 -4.88 -1.58 -34.60
N ARG A 122 -3.75 -1.23 -35.23
CA ARG A 122 -3.67 -0.59 -36.56
C ARG A 122 -3.12 -1.53 -37.62
N ALA A 123 -2.25 -2.45 -37.24
CA ALA A 123 -1.70 -3.41 -38.17
C ALA A 123 -1.35 -4.71 -37.46
N VAL A 124 -1.51 -5.84 -38.16
CA VAL A 124 -1.11 -7.16 -37.68
C VAL A 124 -0.22 -7.80 -38.74
N PHE A 125 0.95 -8.27 -38.30
CA PHE A 125 1.82 -9.14 -39.07
C PHE A 125 1.50 -10.57 -38.68
N SER A 126 1.24 -11.42 -39.67
CA SER A 126 0.80 -12.80 -39.45
C SER A 126 1.36 -13.75 -40.50
N ARG A 127 1.35 -15.04 -40.17
CA ARG A 127 1.70 -16.15 -41.06
C ARG A 127 0.64 -17.24 -40.92
N GLY A 128 -0.23 -17.37 -41.92
CA GLY A 128 -1.47 -18.15 -41.76
C GLY A 128 -2.27 -17.67 -40.54
N ASP A 129 -2.57 -18.58 -39.62
CA ASP A 129 -3.29 -18.28 -38.37
C ASP A 129 -2.38 -17.86 -37.20
N GLU A 130 -1.07 -17.76 -37.42
CA GLU A 130 -0.10 -17.37 -36.39
C GLU A 130 0.16 -15.86 -36.42
N ILE A 131 -0.06 -15.18 -35.29
CA ILE A 131 0.33 -13.79 -35.12
C ILE A 131 1.84 -13.66 -34.89
N LEU A 132 2.51 -12.87 -35.72
CA LEU A 132 3.93 -12.54 -35.57
C LEU A 132 4.11 -11.29 -34.72
N GLY A 133 3.25 -10.29 -34.89
CA GLY A 133 3.24 -9.07 -34.10
C GLY A 133 2.14 -8.12 -34.53
N PHE A 134 1.90 -7.07 -33.76
CA PHE A 134 0.92 -6.05 -34.11
C PHE A 134 1.35 -4.65 -33.68
N ILE A 135 0.87 -3.64 -34.40
CA ILE A 135 1.11 -2.22 -34.13
C ILE A 135 -0.16 -1.61 -33.57
N GLY A 136 -0.05 -0.92 -32.43
CA GLY A 136 -1.14 -0.15 -31.83
C GLY A 136 -1.30 1.24 -32.44
N ALA A 137 -2.37 1.94 -32.05
CA ALA A 137 -2.73 3.27 -32.53
C ALA A 137 -1.66 4.34 -32.27
N GLU A 138 -0.88 4.17 -31.19
CA GLU A 138 0.22 5.07 -30.82
C GLU A 138 1.54 4.71 -31.55
N GLY A 139 1.52 3.70 -32.42
CA GLY A 139 2.70 3.18 -33.11
C GLY A 139 3.57 2.26 -32.25
N ASN A 140 3.12 1.91 -31.04
CA ASN A 140 3.77 0.88 -30.23
C ASN A 140 3.65 -0.48 -30.92
N ILE A 141 4.71 -1.28 -30.91
CA ILE A 141 4.68 -2.63 -31.47
C ILE A 141 4.71 -3.66 -30.34
N ASN A 142 3.91 -4.70 -30.50
CA ASN A 142 3.99 -5.90 -29.70
C ASN A 142 4.48 -7.02 -30.61
N LEU A 143 5.55 -7.71 -30.18
CA LEU A 143 6.22 -8.74 -30.95
C LEU A 143 6.01 -10.10 -30.27
N HIS A 144 5.70 -11.11 -31.07
CA HIS A 144 5.72 -12.51 -30.65
C HIS A 144 7.05 -13.16 -31.03
N SER A 145 7.30 -14.36 -30.54
CA SER A 145 8.56 -15.09 -30.75
C SER A 145 8.96 -15.22 -32.22
N GLY A 146 7.98 -15.28 -33.13
CA GLY A 146 8.21 -15.31 -34.58
C GLY A 146 8.63 -13.99 -35.23
N ALA A 147 8.66 -12.86 -34.51
CA ALA A 147 8.93 -11.54 -35.11
C ALA A 147 10.14 -10.81 -34.50
N LEU A 148 11.06 -11.53 -33.86
CA LEU A 148 12.23 -10.92 -33.21
C LEU A 148 13.06 -10.03 -34.15
N MET A 149 13.08 -10.32 -35.46
CA MET A 149 13.72 -9.50 -36.49
C MET A 149 13.13 -8.09 -36.62
N LEU A 150 11.87 -7.87 -36.22
CA LEU A 150 11.26 -6.53 -36.19
C LEU A 150 11.78 -5.65 -35.05
N THR A 151 12.50 -6.22 -34.07
CA THR A 151 13.09 -5.46 -32.96
C THR A 151 14.08 -4.42 -33.46
N ASN A 152 14.93 -4.79 -34.44
CA ASN A 152 15.89 -3.85 -35.04
C ASN A 152 15.20 -2.69 -35.76
N LEU A 153 14.06 -2.95 -36.41
CA LEU A 153 13.26 -1.91 -37.05
C LEU A 153 12.60 -1.01 -36.02
N HIS A 154 12.06 -1.58 -34.94
CA HIS A 154 11.49 -0.83 -33.83
C HIS A 154 12.52 0.12 -33.20
N ASP A 155 13.75 -0.35 -32.96
CA ASP A 155 14.84 0.45 -32.43
C ASP A 155 15.29 1.55 -33.39
N LYS A 156 15.29 1.25 -34.71
CA LYS A 156 15.61 2.25 -35.73
C LYS A 156 14.53 3.33 -35.82
N ALA A 157 13.25 2.97 -35.72
CA ALA A 157 12.15 3.93 -35.64
C ALA A 157 12.28 4.85 -34.42
N ASN A 158 12.65 4.28 -33.25
CA ASN A 158 12.93 5.06 -32.04
C ASN A 158 14.09 6.05 -32.26
N LYS A 159 15.21 5.60 -32.87
CA LYS A 159 16.36 6.46 -33.16
C LYS A 159 16.05 7.58 -34.15
N LEU A 160 15.12 7.35 -35.07
CA LEU A 160 14.62 8.34 -36.01
C LEU A 160 13.59 9.29 -35.38
N GLY A 161 13.16 9.05 -34.13
CA GLY A 161 12.16 9.86 -33.45
C GLY A 161 10.74 9.69 -33.99
N LEU A 162 10.46 8.62 -34.74
CA LEU A 162 9.15 8.39 -35.36
C LEU A 162 8.12 8.03 -34.29
N GLN A 163 6.92 8.61 -34.40
CA GLN A 163 5.79 8.36 -33.50
C GLN A 163 4.47 8.28 -34.26
N GLY A 164 3.42 7.71 -33.64
CA GLY A 164 2.07 7.65 -34.21
C GLY A 164 2.04 7.10 -35.64
N GLU A 165 1.37 7.82 -36.54
CA GLU A 165 1.17 7.42 -37.94
C GLU A 165 2.49 7.32 -38.74
N GLU A 166 3.48 8.17 -38.48
CA GLU A 166 4.78 8.10 -39.17
C GLU A 166 5.52 6.81 -38.82
N ARG A 167 5.43 6.41 -37.55
CA ARG A 167 5.99 5.15 -37.08
C ARG A 167 5.24 3.95 -37.66
N ILE A 168 3.92 4.01 -37.73
CA ILE A 168 3.09 2.95 -38.32
C ILE A 168 3.49 2.76 -39.79
N ALA A 169 3.55 3.84 -40.57
CA ALA A 169 3.92 3.80 -41.99
C ALA A 169 5.32 3.18 -42.19
N TYR A 170 6.31 3.63 -41.40
CA TYR A 170 7.67 3.09 -41.44
C TYR A 170 7.72 1.59 -41.12
N MET A 171 7.02 1.16 -40.07
CA MET A 171 7.01 -0.23 -39.64
C MET A 171 6.26 -1.14 -40.62
N LEU A 172 5.23 -0.63 -41.30
CA LEU A 172 4.52 -1.37 -42.36
C LEU A 172 5.44 -1.60 -43.56
N GLU A 173 6.03 -0.53 -44.09
CA GLU A 173 6.89 -0.58 -45.27
C GLU A 173 8.11 -1.49 -45.05
N GLN A 174 8.81 -1.29 -43.93
CA GLN A 174 10.06 -2.02 -43.65
C GLN A 174 9.81 -3.39 -43.02
N GLY A 175 8.70 -3.54 -42.30
CA GLY A 175 8.33 -4.77 -41.62
C GLY A 175 7.99 -5.87 -42.60
N GLU A 176 7.22 -5.58 -43.65
CA GLU A 176 6.93 -6.55 -44.72
C GLU A 176 8.21 -7.07 -45.36
N GLU A 177 9.07 -6.16 -45.82
CA GLU A 177 10.34 -6.52 -46.48
C GLU A 177 11.22 -7.38 -45.56
N THR A 178 11.24 -7.06 -44.27
CA THR A 178 12.06 -7.80 -43.29
C THR A 178 11.50 -9.18 -43.02
N LEU A 179 10.18 -9.33 -42.84
CA LEU A 179 9.55 -10.61 -42.54
C LEU A 179 9.57 -11.55 -43.75
N SER A 180 9.34 -11.03 -44.95
CA SER A 180 9.31 -11.82 -46.19
C SER A 180 10.65 -12.45 -46.57
N ARG A 181 11.76 -12.06 -45.89
CA ARG A 181 13.07 -12.72 -46.02
C ARG A 181 13.16 -14.03 -45.25
N PHE A 182 12.27 -14.25 -44.28
CA PHE A 182 12.28 -15.40 -43.38
C PHE A 182 11.04 -16.28 -43.53
N TYR A 183 9.94 -15.73 -44.04
CA TYR A 183 8.67 -16.41 -44.20
C TYR A 183 8.13 -16.13 -45.60
N ASP A 184 7.66 -17.19 -46.26
CA ASP A 184 7.19 -17.11 -47.64
C ASP A 184 5.73 -16.61 -47.75
N ASP A 185 4.99 -16.61 -46.65
CA ASP A 185 3.53 -16.41 -46.57
C ASP A 185 3.12 -15.35 -45.53
N VAL A 186 3.94 -14.30 -45.37
CA VAL A 186 3.62 -13.17 -44.49
C VAL A 186 2.41 -12.41 -45.03
N THR A 187 1.44 -12.17 -44.16
CA THR A 187 0.29 -11.31 -44.44
C THR A 187 0.27 -10.14 -43.46
N ILE A 188 0.00 -8.96 -44.00
CA ILE A 188 -0.21 -7.74 -43.22
C ILE A 188 -1.67 -7.33 -43.33
N GLU A 189 -2.36 -7.32 -42.20
CA GLU A 189 -3.72 -6.81 -42.11
C GLU A 189 -3.71 -5.43 -41.45
N THR A 190 -4.21 -4.42 -42.17
CA THR A 190 -4.26 -3.04 -41.68
C THR A 190 -5.68 -2.62 -41.35
N TYR A 191 -5.84 -1.88 -40.25
CA TYR A 191 -7.11 -1.38 -39.79
C TYR A 191 -7.14 0.15 -39.75
N SER A 192 -8.19 0.72 -40.33
CA SER A 192 -8.55 2.11 -40.13
C SER A 192 -9.31 2.29 -38.81
N LYS A 193 -9.55 3.54 -38.39
CA LYS A 193 -10.41 3.81 -37.22
C LYS A 193 -11.82 3.21 -37.36
N SER A 194 -12.35 3.08 -38.57
CA SER A 194 -13.70 2.55 -38.83
C SER A 194 -13.74 1.04 -39.09
N THR A 195 -12.60 0.39 -39.28
CA THR A 195 -12.51 -1.05 -39.57
C THR A 195 -11.73 -1.82 -38.51
N MET A 196 -11.32 -1.14 -37.44
CA MET A 196 -10.58 -1.72 -36.33
C MET A 196 -11.46 -2.69 -35.53
N PRO A 197 -10.99 -3.91 -35.27
CA PRO A 197 -11.72 -4.86 -34.45
C PRO A 197 -11.82 -4.37 -33.01
N THR A 198 -12.87 -4.79 -32.33
CA THR A 198 -12.95 -4.75 -30.87
C THR A 198 -11.83 -5.57 -30.24
N ALA A 199 -11.51 -5.33 -28.98
CA ALA A 199 -10.52 -6.14 -28.26
C ALA A 199 -10.92 -7.62 -28.25
N ARG A 200 -12.22 -7.92 -28.14
CA ARG A 200 -12.79 -9.26 -28.24
C ARG A 200 -12.53 -9.88 -29.61
N GLU A 201 -12.98 -9.26 -30.69
CA GLU A 201 -12.80 -9.80 -32.05
C GLU A 201 -11.31 -10.02 -32.39
N PHE A 202 -10.44 -9.11 -31.94
CA PHE A 202 -9.01 -9.27 -32.08
C PHE A 202 -8.47 -10.49 -31.33
N ASN A 203 -8.89 -10.71 -30.09
CA ASN A 203 -8.45 -11.84 -29.28
C ASN A 203 -9.05 -13.17 -29.76
N ASP A 204 -10.32 -13.19 -30.16
CA ASP A 204 -10.97 -14.38 -30.69
C ASP A 204 -10.26 -14.89 -31.96
N LYS A 205 -9.77 -13.96 -32.78
CA LYS A 205 -9.00 -14.29 -33.99
C LYS A 205 -7.59 -14.78 -33.67
N TRP A 206 -6.83 -14.02 -32.89
CA TRP A 206 -5.38 -14.23 -32.77
C TRP A 206 -4.95 -15.01 -31.51
N TYR A 207 -5.82 -15.07 -30.50
CA TYR A 207 -5.59 -15.77 -29.24
C TYR A 207 -6.84 -16.58 -28.83
N PRO A 208 -7.28 -17.56 -29.63
CA PRO A 208 -8.54 -18.28 -29.38
C PRO A 208 -8.56 -19.09 -28.07
N GLN A 209 -7.40 -19.30 -27.45
CA GLN A 209 -7.27 -19.96 -26.14
C GLN A 209 -7.34 -18.97 -24.96
N TYR A 210 -7.38 -17.67 -25.25
CA TYR A 210 -7.41 -16.60 -24.25
C TYR A 210 -8.85 -16.11 -24.06
N ASP A 211 -9.38 -16.36 -22.87
CA ASP A 211 -10.71 -15.89 -22.46
C ASP A 211 -10.63 -14.42 -22.01
N ILE A 212 -10.88 -13.51 -22.95
CA ILE A 212 -10.82 -12.05 -22.70
C ILE A 212 -11.87 -11.59 -21.69
N ASP A 213 -13.06 -12.21 -21.66
CA ASP A 213 -14.11 -11.84 -20.70
C ASP A 213 -13.69 -12.19 -19.29
N LYS A 214 -13.17 -13.40 -19.10
CA LYS A 214 -12.64 -13.83 -17.81
C LYS A 214 -11.48 -12.95 -17.38
N ALA A 215 -10.56 -12.62 -18.28
CA ALA A 215 -9.44 -11.73 -17.97
C ALA A 215 -9.90 -10.31 -17.57
N TYR A 216 -10.90 -9.77 -18.27
CA TYR A 216 -11.52 -8.48 -17.94
C TYR A 216 -12.17 -8.50 -16.55
N GLN A 217 -12.98 -9.51 -16.25
CA GLN A 217 -13.62 -9.66 -14.93
C GLN A 217 -12.59 -9.85 -13.82
N GLN A 218 -11.57 -10.69 -14.06
CA GLN A 218 -10.47 -10.89 -13.09
C GLN A 218 -9.69 -9.60 -12.84
N ASN A 219 -9.42 -8.80 -13.88
CA ASN A 219 -8.77 -7.50 -13.71
C ASN A 219 -9.60 -6.58 -12.82
N ILE A 220 -10.92 -6.45 -13.08
CA ILE A 220 -11.81 -5.63 -12.25
C ILE A 220 -11.81 -6.10 -10.79
N GLU A 221 -11.95 -7.39 -10.55
CA GLU A 221 -11.96 -7.94 -9.18
C GLU A 221 -10.62 -7.75 -8.48
N ASN A 222 -9.50 -7.92 -9.18
CA ASN A 222 -8.17 -7.65 -8.63
C ASN A 222 -7.99 -6.17 -8.27
N GLN A 223 -8.46 -5.24 -9.11
CA GLN A 223 -8.41 -3.80 -8.81
C GLN A 223 -9.28 -3.45 -7.58
N LYS A 224 -10.50 -4.00 -7.49
CA LYS A 224 -11.36 -3.82 -6.31
C LYS A 224 -10.70 -4.34 -5.03
N LYS A 225 -10.11 -5.54 -5.11
CA LYS A 225 -9.39 -6.15 -3.98
C LYS A 225 -8.21 -5.27 -3.54
N ASN A 226 -7.40 -4.79 -4.47
CA ASN A 226 -6.30 -3.88 -4.17
C ASN A 226 -6.78 -2.58 -3.51
N ILE A 227 -7.89 -2.00 -3.97
CA ILE A 227 -8.48 -0.82 -3.31
C ILE A 227 -8.90 -1.15 -1.88
N ALA A 228 -9.56 -2.28 -1.65
CA ALA A 228 -9.99 -2.70 -0.32
C ALA A 228 -8.79 -2.89 0.63
N GLU A 229 -7.70 -3.52 0.17
CA GLU A 229 -6.47 -3.68 0.94
C GLU A 229 -5.82 -2.32 1.30
N LEU A 230 -5.79 -1.38 0.36
CA LEU A 230 -5.28 -0.03 0.62
C LEU A 230 -6.17 0.76 1.61
N GLU A 231 -7.49 0.63 1.50
CA GLU A 231 -8.44 1.25 2.42
C GLU A 231 -8.34 0.65 3.83
N GLU A 232 -8.13 -0.66 3.95
CA GLU A 232 -7.88 -1.33 5.22
C GLU A 232 -6.59 -0.82 5.88
N GLN A 233 -5.49 -0.75 5.12
CA GLN A 233 -4.22 -0.18 5.61
C GLN A 233 -4.37 1.28 6.07
N PHE A 234 -5.18 2.06 5.35
CA PHE A 234 -5.44 3.45 5.71
C PHE A 234 -6.19 3.55 7.03
N ASN A 235 -7.21 2.71 7.21
CA ASN A 235 -8.00 2.67 8.45
C ASN A 235 -7.15 2.18 9.63
N SER A 236 -6.34 1.13 9.46
CA SER A 236 -5.48 0.62 10.52
C SER A 236 -4.45 1.65 10.99
N LEU A 237 -3.87 2.42 10.06
CA LEU A 237 -2.94 3.50 10.41
C LEU A 237 -3.64 4.62 11.19
N GLY A 238 -4.88 4.95 10.83
CA GLY A 238 -5.70 5.90 11.57
C GLY A 238 -6.02 5.44 13.00
N GLU A 239 -6.35 4.16 13.18
CA GLU A 239 -6.59 3.57 14.50
C GLU A 239 -5.32 3.55 15.36
N GLU A 240 -4.18 3.18 14.79
CA GLU A 240 -2.89 3.18 15.47
C GLU A 240 -2.53 4.59 15.98
N LEU A 241 -2.62 5.60 15.11
CA LEU A 241 -2.35 6.98 15.48
C LEU A 241 -3.28 7.49 16.59
N ASN A 242 -4.56 7.14 16.52
CA ASN A 242 -5.53 7.50 17.56
C ASN A 242 -5.20 6.82 18.90
N ASN A 243 -4.84 5.54 18.89
CA ASN A 243 -4.46 4.81 20.11
C ASN A 243 -3.17 5.38 20.73
N GLN A 244 -2.18 5.72 19.92
CA GLN A 244 -0.95 6.37 20.39
C GLN A 244 -1.23 7.74 21.01
N THR A 245 -2.06 8.56 20.36
CA THR A 245 -2.45 9.89 20.87
C THR A 245 -3.13 9.78 22.24
N ARG A 246 -4.03 8.79 22.40
CA ARG A 246 -4.66 8.51 23.70
C ARG A 246 -3.65 8.10 24.76
N ASN A 247 -2.73 7.18 24.44
CA ASN A 247 -1.72 6.70 25.39
C ASN A 247 -0.80 7.83 25.89
N ILE A 248 -0.38 8.73 24.99
CA ILE A 248 0.44 9.88 25.34
C ILE A 248 -0.33 10.89 26.18
N SER A 249 -1.59 11.16 25.82
CA SER A 249 -2.45 12.03 26.62
C SER A 249 -2.64 11.49 28.03
N ASP A 250 -2.92 10.19 28.17
CA ASP A 250 -3.05 9.49 29.46
C ASP A 250 -1.79 9.63 30.32
N LEU A 251 -0.62 9.41 29.73
CA LEU A 251 0.67 9.53 30.40
C LEU A 251 0.90 10.98 30.87
N ASN A 252 0.68 11.96 30.01
CA ASN A 252 0.85 13.37 30.33
C ASN A 252 -0.08 13.81 31.46
N THR A 253 -1.35 13.43 31.41
CA THR A 253 -2.32 13.72 32.48
C THR A 253 -1.88 13.12 33.82
N PHE A 254 -1.41 11.86 33.82
CA PHE A 254 -0.92 11.23 35.04
C PHE A 254 0.33 11.91 35.60
N LEU A 255 1.31 12.19 34.73
CA LEU A 255 2.56 12.83 35.15
C LEU A 255 2.31 14.22 35.73
N LEU A 256 1.45 15.03 35.09
CA LEU A 256 1.07 16.35 35.60
C LEU A 256 0.45 16.25 36.99
N LYS A 257 -0.51 15.33 37.19
CA LYS A 257 -1.12 15.09 38.50
C LYS A 257 -0.09 14.66 39.53
N SER A 258 0.80 13.73 39.17
CA SER A 258 1.82 13.23 40.08
C SER A 258 2.85 14.28 40.48
N LEU A 259 3.18 15.21 39.58
CA LEU A 259 4.07 16.34 39.86
C LEU A 259 3.40 17.39 40.74
N GLN A 260 2.11 17.67 40.53
CA GLN A 260 1.30 18.56 41.37
C GLN A 260 1.15 18.02 42.80
N GLU A 261 0.94 16.71 42.95
CA GLU A 261 0.86 16.05 44.27
C GLU A 261 2.20 16.03 45.04
N ALA A 262 3.33 16.21 44.35
CA ALA A 262 4.67 16.22 44.95
C ALA A 262 5.13 17.61 45.42
N ASP A 263 4.26 18.63 45.34
CA ASP A 263 4.51 20.04 45.74
C ASP A 263 5.75 20.68 45.08
N LEU A 264 6.06 20.28 43.85
CA LEU A 264 7.01 20.98 42.98
C LEU A 264 6.30 22.17 42.31
N THR A 265 6.13 23.24 43.07
CA THR A 265 5.52 24.50 42.64
C THR A 265 6.43 25.23 41.63
N GLU A 266 6.10 25.05 40.35
CA GLU A 266 6.10 26.03 39.24
C GLU A 266 6.20 25.25 37.92
N VAL A 267 5.11 24.57 37.54
CA VAL A 267 4.95 24.03 36.18
C VAL A 267 4.28 25.12 35.35
N ASN A 268 5.09 25.89 34.63
CA ASN A 268 4.59 26.81 33.61
C ASN A 268 4.31 25.97 32.36
N VAL A 269 3.03 25.65 32.13
CA VAL A 269 2.61 24.84 30.98
C VAL A 269 2.66 25.72 29.74
N SER A 270 3.73 25.61 28.94
CA SER A 270 3.66 26.00 27.53
C SER A 270 3.04 24.84 26.77
N THR A 271 1.74 24.93 26.49
CA THR A 271 1.14 24.18 25.39
C THR A 271 1.62 24.81 24.09
N GLU A 272 2.74 24.33 23.54
CA GLU A 272 3.01 24.49 22.11
C GLU A 272 2.05 23.56 21.34
N ALA A 273 0.79 23.97 21.32
CA ALA A 273 -0.27 23.41 20.49
C ALA A 273 -1.18 24.56 20.06
N GLN A 274 -0.61 25.66 19.54
CA GLN A 274 -1.31 26.68 18.77
C GLN A 274 -0.29 27.66 18.19
N GLY A 275 -0.02 27.56 16.88
CA GLY A 275 0.75 28.58 16.17
C GLY A 275 1.60 28.03 15.03
N GLU A 276 0.96 27.60 13.95
CA GLU A 276 1.43 27.84 12.57
C GLU A 276 0.32 27.39 11.60
N ALA A 277 -0.79 28.12 11.66
CA ALA A 277 -1.79 28.13 10.61
C ALA A 277 -2.30 29.56 10.47
N GLU A 278 -1.41 30.49 10.14
CA GLU A 278 -1.76 31.73 9.45
C GLU A 278 -0.50 32.42 8.91
N THR A 279 -0.55 32.76 7.62
CA THR A 279 0.36 33.63 6.84
C THR A 279 1.65 33.03 6.26
N ALA A 280 1.54 32.40 5.09
CA ALA A 280 2.08 32.90 3.80
C ALA A 280 1.69 31.94 2.66
#